data_AF-A0A820C9E9-F1
#
_entry.id   AF-A0A820C9E9-F1
#
_cell.length_a   1.000
_cell.length_b   1.000
_cell.length_c   1.000
_cell.angle_alpha   90.00
_cell.angle_beta   90.00
_cell.angle_gamma   90.00
#
_symmetry.space_group_name_H-M   'P 1'
#
loop_
_entity.id
_entity.type
_entity.pdbx_description
1 polymer ?
#
loop_
_entity_poly.entity_id
_entity_poly.type
_entity_poly.pdbx_seq_one_letter_code
_entity_poly.pdbx_strand_id
1 'polypeptide(L)'
;MFDSKKVKDKNLKELIENEFKKLYVHFDQIQLPYLYFLPDVSKTNDISLKAIIAVSSKSSITSRLSQFLDELLRPIIQRAIEPTAFINGTDFLQKLNVYVNNKKNDFNSKTIGSPKGLLLSETLYHIYAFHWQKLLLEKLSLETQFFGRCQNQICFTWNRSTNELHEILQTFGREHSNIEFDMKIDSSVQFLDVHVSNYHGTLFTRVYHDSNSQKYTLPYVVGNSKRAHSHWLRSALIRAVRYCTSVYDFNQERFYLQATCLVNGYSLEFVDHRIHHFFTYFDATSLLSVSNQDEYDKLHRRLMTYIGEQKEYHLKNKELEKNNQLIRLNYLHEFGVKHEFNKQLKEILSKNLVDKNAPFIKQQLMINLSTIHQYSLNSLLSQQKPSHPLFNKEKMFF
;
A
#
# COMPACT_ATOMS: atom_id res chain seq x y z
N MET A 1 -22.37 52.86 -40.13
CA MET A 1 -21.89 51.46 -40.08
C MET A 1 -21.14 51.18 -38.76
N PHE A 2 -21.73 51.53 -37.60
CA PHE A 2 -21.06 51.40 -36.29
C PHE A 2 -21.90 50.76 -35.15
N ASP A 3 -23.14 50.31 -35.41
CA ASP A 3 -24.02 49.80 -34.33
C ASP A 3 -24.17 48.27 -34.23
N SER A 4 -23.78 47.49 -35.23
CA SER A 4 -23.97 46.03 -35.17
C SER A 4 -22.98 45.29 -34.25
N LYS A 5 -21.82 45.91 -33.96
CA LYS A 5 -20.80 45.36 -33.05
C LYS A 5 -21.18 45.55 -31.58
N LYS A 6 -21.71 46.72 -31.22
CA LYS A 6 -22.15 47.03 -29.84
C LYS A 6 -23.33 46.17 -29.38
N VAL A 7 -24.26 45.85 -30.27
CA VAL A 7 -25.42 45.01 -29.95
C VAL A 7 -25.01 43.55 -29.73
N LYS A 8 -24.04 43.03 -30.50
CA LYS A 8 -23.50 41.67 -30.31
C LYS A 8 -22.71 41.52 -28.99
N ASP A 9 -21.90 42.52 -28.62
CA ASP A 9 -21.14 42.47 -27.37
C ASP A 9 -22.04 42.58 -26.13
N LYS A 10 -23.16 43.31 -26.21
CA LYS A 10 -24.12 43.42 -25.12
C LYS A 10 -24.84 42.09 -24.86
N ASN A 11 -25.29 41.42 -25.92
CA ASN A 11 -25.94 40.11 -25.81
C ASN A 11 -24.98 39.01 -25.34
N LEU A 12 -23.70 39.08 -25.74
CA LEU A 12 -22.68 38.13 -25.29
C LEU A 12 -22.36 38.33 -23.80
N LYS A 13 -22.24 39.57 -23.33
CA LYS A 13 -22.05 39.87 -21.90
C LYS A 13 -23.23 39.40 -21.06
N GLU A 14 -24.45 39.64 -21.52
CA GLU A 14 -25.67 39.24 -20.80
C GLU A 14 -25.85 37.71 -20.75
N LEU A 15 -25.46 37.01 -21.82
CA LEU A 15 -25.41 35.55 -21.85
C LEU A 15 -24.34 34.99 -20.90
N ILE A 16 -23.14 35.58 -20.90
CA ILE A 16 -22.04 35.18 -20.02
C ILE A 16 -22.42 35.45 -18.56
N GLU A 17 -22.99 36.60 -18.23
CA GLU A 17 -23.45 36.92 -16.86
C GLU A 17 -24.57 36.00 -16.39
N ASN A 18 -25.50 35.61 -17.27
CA ASN A 18 -26.55 34.65 -16.92
C ASN A 18 -26.00 33.23 -16.71
N GLU A 19 -25.02 32.78 -17.50
CA GLU A 19 -24.34 31.50 -17.26
C GLU A 19 -23.43 31.55 -16.03
N PHE A 20 -22.77 32.69 -15.77
CA PHE A 20 -21.99 32.91 -14.55
C PHE A 20 -22.87 32.90 -13.30
N LYS A 21 -24.08 33.48 -13.37
CA LYS A 21 -25.07 33.43 -12.28
C LYS A 21 -25.56 32.01 -11.99
N LYS A 22 -25.66 31.14 -13.01
CA LYS A 22 -26.00 29.71 -12.83
C LYS A 22 -24.85 28.90 -12.23
N LEU A 23 -23.61 29.31 -12.48
CA LEU A 23 -22.40 28.70 -11.92
C LEU A 23 -22.00 29.32 -10.57
N TYR A 24 -22.63 30.44 -10.18
CA TYR A 24 -22.40 31.10 -8.92
C TYR A 24 -22.94 30.19 -7.82
N VAL A 25 -22.03 29.51 -7.15
CA VAL A 25 -22.40 28.64 -6.05
C VAL A 25 -22.81 29.55 -4.91
N HIS A 26 -24.12 29.64 -4.64
CA HIS A 26 -24.62 30.33 -3.47
C HIS A 26 -24.07 29.62 -2.24
N PHE A 27 -22.99 30.14 -1.66
CA PHE A 27 -22.32 29.55 -0.48
C PHE A 27 -23.30 29.31 0.67
N ASP A 28 -24.34 30.14 0.74
CA ASP A 28 -25.46 30.08 1.68
C ASP A 28 -26.37 28.84 1.46
N GLN A 29 -26.29 28.22 0.28
CA GLN A 29 -27.05 27.03 -0.14
C GLN A 29 -26.17 25.77 -0.26
N ILE A 30 -24.83 25.89 -0.22
CA ILE A 30 -23.92 24.73 -0.22
C ILE A 30 -23.98 24.09 1.17
N GLN A 31 -24.69 22.97 1.27
CA GLN A 31 -24.67 22.14 2.47
C GLN A 31 -23.46 21.22 2.40
N LEU A 32 -22.43 21.54 3.19
CA LEU A 32 -21.26 20.66 3.34
C LEU A 32 -21.72 19.31 3.91
N PRO A 33 -21.25 18.18 3.35
CA PRO A 33 -21.57 16.86 3.89
C PRO A 33 -21.04 16.72 5.31
N TYR A 34 -21.81 16.03 6.16
CA TYR A 34 -21.46 15.89 7.56
C TYR A 34 -20.37 14.82 7.70
N LEU A 35 -19.17 15.25 8.10
CA LEU A 35 -18.01 14.39 8.34
C LEU A 35 -17.99 13.94 9.80
N TYR A 36 -17.98 12.63 10.02
CA TYR A 36 -17.81 12.04 11.34
C TYR A 36 -16.85 10.85 11.29
N PHE A 37 -16.40 10.38 12.46
CA PHE A 37 -15.43 9.30 12.56
C PHE A 37 -16.06 8.12 13.29
N LEU A 38 -15.76 6.88 12.87
CA LEU A 38 -16.15 5.67 13.59
C LEU A 38 -14.91 4.85 13.98
N PRO A 39 -14.94 4.12 15.11
CA PRO A 39 -13.91 3.15 15.46
C PRO A 39 -13.79 2.06 14.39
N ASP A 40 -12.56 1.79 13.96
CA ASP A 40 -12.22 0.68 13.09
C ASP A 40 -11.96 -0.56 13.94
N VAL A 41 -12.99 -1.41 14.05
CA VAL A 41 -12.99 -2.63 14.86
C VAL A 41 -12.17 -3.77 14.24
N SER A 42 -11.55 -3.56 13.07
CA SER A 42 -10.77 -4.59 12.38
C SER A 42 -9.40 -4.86 13.02
N LYS A 43 -8.93 -3.98 13.92
CA LYS A 43 -7.67 -4.13 14.64
C LYS A 43 -7.96 -4.39 16.12
N THR A 44 -7.57 -5.57 16.60
CA THR A 44 -7.96 -6.07 17.93
C THR A 44 -7.35 -5.31 19.11
N ASN A 45 -6.32 -4.48 18.89
CA ASN A 45 -5.56 -3.84 19.97
C ASN A 45 -5.39 -2.31 19.84
N ASP A 46 -5.87 -1.68 18.75
CA ASP A 46 -5.74 -0.23 18.54
C ASP A 46 -7.05 0.36 18.00
N ILE A 47 -7.56 1.40 18.67
CA ILE A 47 -8.71 2.17 18.18
C ILE A 47 -8.22 3.08 17.04
N SER A 48 -8.07 2.50 15.85
CA SER A 48 -7.93 3.30 14.63
C SER A 48 -9.30 3.84 14.21
N LEU A 49 -9.34 4.97 13.51
CA LEU A 49 -10.60 5.62 13.15
C LEU A 49 -10.76 5.71 11.65
N LYS A 50 -11.99 5.51 11.23
CA LYS A 50 -12.39 5.62 9.84
C LYS A 50 -13.26 6.87 9.67
N ALA A 51 -12.82 7.78 8.81
CA ALA A 51 -13.61 8.93 8.40
C ALA A 51 -14.83 8.45 7.57
N ILE A 52 -16.02 8.93 7.91
CA ILE A 52 -17.27 8.69 7.20
C ILE A 52 -17.87 10.03 6.81
N ILE A 53 -18.19 10.15 5.52
CA ILE A 53 -18.84 11.33 4.95
C ILE A 53 -20.30 10.97 4.73
N ALA A 54 -21.21 11.58 5.51
CA ALA A 54 -22.64 11.49 5.27
C ALA A 54 -23.04 12.55 4.23
N VAL A 55 -23.28 12.11 3.00
CA VAL A 55 -23.56 12.99 1.83
C VAL A 55 -25.05 13.37 1.72
N SER A 56 -25.87 13.03 2.71
CA SER A 56 -27.33 13.22 2.63
C SER A 56 -27.78 14.59 3.14
N SER A 57 -28.86 15.15 2.57
CA SER A 57 -29.47 16.42 2.99
C SER A 57 -29.79 16.46 4.49
N LYS A 58 -29.73 17.64 5.13
CA LYS A 58 -29.99 17.83 6.59
C LYS A 58 -31.31 17.22 7.10
N SER A 59 -32.29 17.01 6.22
CA SER A 59 -33.60 16.42 6.54
C SER A 59 -33.66 14.90 6.40
N SER A 60 -32.62 14.28 5.84
CA SER A 60 -32.57 12.83 5.69
C SER A 60 -32.36 12.16 7.05
N ILE A 61 -33.00 11.00 7.21
CA ILE A 61 -32.85 10.12 8.38
C ILE A 61 -31.38 9.72 8.56
N THR A 62 -30.65 9.51 7.46
CA THR A 62 -29.20 9.20 7.46
C THR A 62 -28.35 10.34 8.00
N SER A 63 -28.66 11.60 7.69
CA SER A 63 -27.93 12.76 8.24
C SER A 63 -28.16 12.90 9.74
N ARG A 64 -29.41 12.70 10.20
CA ARG A 64 -29.75 12.76 11.63
C ARG A 64 -29.12 11.63 12.42
N LEU A 65 -29.13 10.41 11.87
CA LEU A 65 -28.41 9.27 12.45
C LEU A 65 -26.90 9.49 12.51
N SER A 66 -26.32 10.08 11.46
CA SER A 66 -24.89 10.39 11.42
C SER A 66 -24.51 11.44 12.45
N GLN A 67 -25.32 12.50 12.59
CA GLN A 67 -25.15 13.53 13.62
C GLN A 67 -25.30 12.94 15.03
N PHE A 68 -26.32 12.12 15.26
CA PHE A 68 -26.53 11.47 16.53
C PHE A 68 -25.37 10.52 16.90
N LEU A 69 -24.90 9.72 15.94
CA LEU A 69 -23.75 8.83 16.16
C LEU A 69 -22.47 9.62 16.41
N ASP A 70 -22.24 10.71 15.68
CA ASP A 70 -21.10 11.57 15.92
C ASP A 70 -21.20 12.28 17.27
N GLU A 71 -22.33 12.88 17.65
CA GLU A 71 -22.50 13.50 18.97
C GLU A 71 -22.28 12.48 20.11
N LEU A 72 -22.73 11.25 19.92
CA LEU A 72 -22.58 10.17 20.90
C LEU A 72 -21.14 9.67 20.99
N LEU A 73 -20.44 9.56 19.85
CA LEU A 73 -19.09 9.00 19.79
C LEU A 73 -17.99 10.06 19.88
N ARG A 74 -18.25 11.31 19.52
CA ARG A 74 -17.28 12.43 19.49
C ARG A 74 -16.61 12.65 20.83
N PRO A 75 -17.26 12.55 22.00
CA PRO A 75 -16.55 12.63 23.28
C PRO A 75 -15.57 11.47 23.48
N ILE A 76 -15.90 10.27 23.02
CA ILE A 76 -15.06 9.06 23.13
C ILE A 76 -13.90 9.16 22.13
N ILE A 77 -14.21 9.60 20.91
CA ILE A 77 -13.29 9.76 19.80
C ILE A 77 -12.34 10.93 20.06
N GLN A 78 -12.80 12.09 20.51
CA GLN A 78 -11.93 13.20 20.91
C GLN A 78 -11.00 12.77 22.05
N ARG A 79 -11.50 12.05 23.07
CA ARG A 79 -10.63 11.49 24.12
C ARG A 79 -9.61 10.49 23.57
N ALA A 80 -9.93 9.73 22.52
CA ALA A 80 -9.02 8.76 21.90
C ALA A 80 -8.05 9.39 20.87
N ILE A 81 -8.48 10.45 20.15
CA ILE A 81 -7.71 11.14 19.10
C ILE A 81 -6.86 12.28 19.63
N GLU A 82 -7.36 13.06 20.61
CA GLU A 82 -6.65 14.23 21.15
C GLU A 82 -5.18 13.92 21.48
N PRO A 83 -4.84 12.78 22.11
CA PRO A 83 -3.44 12.47 22.38
C PRO A 83 -2.65 11.99 21.15
N THR A 84 -3.30 11.65 20.04
CA THR A 84 -2.72 10.85 18.94
C THR A 84 -2.69 11.50 17.55
N ALA A 85 -3.49 12.54 17.28
CA ALA A 85 -3.46 13.26 16.00
C ALA A 85 -2.97 14.71 16.15
N PHE A 86 -2.41 15.28 15.08
CA PHE A 86 -2.06 16.70 15.01
C PHE A 86 -3.09 17.48 14.24
N ILE A 87 -3.59 18.53 14.86
CA ILE A 87 -4.56 19.44 14.26
C ILE A 87 -3.83 20.43 13.34
N ASN A 88 -2.65 20.90 13.75
CA ASN A 88 -1.79 21.83 13.00
C ASN A 88 -0.38 21.91 13.63
N GLY A 89 0.49 22.76 13.08
CA GLY A 89 1.86 22.96 13.60
C GLY A 89 1.93 23.49 15.04
N THR A 90 0.96 24.31 15.47
CA THR A 90 0.89 24.81 16.85
C THR A 90 0.53 23.70 17.83
N ASP A 91 -0.45 22.87 17.48
CA ASP A 91 -0.84 21.67 18.24
C ASP A 91 0.31 20.66 18.32
N PHE A 92 1.06 20.47 17.23
CA PHE A 92 2.29 19.69 17.22
C PHE A 92 3.33 20.21 18.23
N LEU A 93 3.63 21.51 18.20
CA LEU A 93 4.61 22.12 19.12
C LEU A 93 4.14 22.05 20.58
N GLN A 94 2.85 22.24 20.85
CA GLN A 94 2.29 22.12 22.19
C GLN A 94 2.39 20.69 22.72
N LYS A 95 2.01 19.69 21.92
CA LYS A 95 2.13 18.27 22.28
C LYS A 95 3.58 17.83 22.46
N LEU A 96 4.48 18.32 21.60
CA LEU A 96 5.93 18.09 21.73
C LEU A 96 6.48 18.72 23.01
N ASN A 97 6.05 19.94 23.35
CA ASN A 97 6.46 20.61 24.59
C ASN A 97 5.95 19.89 25.83
N VAL A 98 4.70 19.39 25.83
CA VAL A 98 4.17 18.53 26.89
C VAL A 98 5.02 17.27 27.02
N TYR A 99 5.41 16.65 25.90
CA TYR A 99 6.26 15.46 25.89
C TYR A 99 7.66 15.73 26.50
N VAL A 100 8.30 16.85 26.11
CA VAL A 100 9.60 17.26 26.65
C VAL A 100 9.52 17.64 28.13
N ASN A 101 8.44 18.31 28.55
CA ASN A 101 8.27 18.78 29.93
C ASN A 101 7.81 17.68 30.89
N ASN A 102 7.00 16.72 30.45
CA ASN A 102 6.62 15.58 31.29
C ASN A 102 7.83 14.69 31.62
N LYS A 103 8.79 14.55 30.70
CA LYS A 103 10.08 13.90 30.99
C LYS A 103 10.95 14.64 32.02
N LYS A 104 10.79 15.95 32.18
CA LYS A 104 11.49 16.71 33.22
C LYS A 104 10.92 16.48 34.61
N ASN A 105 9.67 16.04 34.76
CA ASN A 105 9.05 15.82 36.07
C ASN A 105 9.25 14.38 36.59
N ASP A 106 9.49 13.40 35.72
CA ASP A 106 9.91 12.04 36.10
C ASP A 106 11.44 11.94 36.26
N PHE A 107 11.97 12.62 37.29
CA PHE A 107 13.40 12.74 37.57
C PHE A 107 14.14 11.44 37.92
N ASN A 108 13.48 10.28 37.95
CA ASN A 108 14.10 9.00 38.32
C ASN A 108 14.27 7.99 37.17
N SER A 109 13.80 8.27 35.95
CA SER A 109 14.03 7.36 34.83
C SER A 109 15.08 7.95 33.87
N LYS A 110 16.30 7.42 33.92
CA LYS A 110 17.38 7.61 32.92
C LYS A 110 17.01 6.98 31.55
N THR A 111 15.75 7.06 31.15
CA THR A 111 15.26 6.42 29.93
C THR A 111 15.36 7.42 28.79
N ILE A 112 16.46 7.36 28.05
CA ILE A 112 16.66 8.13 26.82
C ILE A 112 15.95 7.37 25.69
N GLY A 113 15.07 8.05 24.95
CA GLY A 113 14.24 7.43 23.90
C GLY A 113 12.74 7.73 24.02
N SER A 114 11.95 7.23 23.06
CA SER A 114 10.50 7.40 23.04
C SER A 114 9.77 6.12 23.41
N PRO A 115 8.69 6.16 24.20
CA PRO A 115 7.88 4.99 24.51
C PRO A 115 7.40 4.27 23.25
N LYS A 116 7.51 2.93 23.21
CA LYS A 116 6.95 2.13 22.11
C LYS A 116 5.43 2.26 22.10
N GLY A 117 4.83 2.48 20.93
CA GLY A 117 3.36 2.51 20.75
C GLY A 117 2.72 3.90 20.75
N LEU A 118 3.47 4.98 20.99
CA LEU A 118 2.95 6.32 20.70
C LEU A 118 3.04 6.59 19.19
N LEU A 119 1.96 7.10 18.60
CA LEU A 119 1.89 7.41 17.16
C LEU A 119 3.02 8.34 16.67
N LEU A 120 3.55 9.15 17.57
CA LEU A 120 4.63 10.10 17.31
C LEU A 120 6.03 9.48 17.26
N SER A 121 6.22 8.37 17.98
CA SER A 121 7.56 7.82 18.22
C SER A 121 8.23 7.40 16.91
N GLU A 122 7.48 6.79 16.00
CA GLU A 122 8.01 6.40 14.68
C GLU A 122 8.39 7.61 13.83
N THR A 123 7.57 8.66 13.84
CA THR A 123 7.84 9.87 13.07
C THR A 123 9.06 10.62 13.62
N LEU A 124 9.13 10.80 14.94
CA LEU A 124 10.28 11.41 15.61
C LEU A 124 11.55 10.59 15.41
N TYR A 125 11.44 9.26 15.46
CA TYR A 125 12.52 8.34 15.14
C TYR A 125 13.02 8.55 13.70
N HIS A 126 12.12 8.65 12.73
CA HIS A 126 12.51 8.89 11.34
C HIS A 126 13.17 10.24 11.12
N ILE A 127 12.69 11.30 11.79
CA ILE A 127 13.32 12.63 11.74
C ILE A 127 14.73 12.55 12.34
N TYR A 128 14.87 11.94 13.52
CA TYR A 128 16.16 11.77 14.18
C TYR A 128 17.13 10.95 13.33
N ALA A 129 16.68 9.79 12.82
CA ALA A 129 17.47 8.94 11.93
C ALA A 129 17.83 9.65 10.61
N PHE A 130 16.99 10.58 10.11
CA PHE A 130 17.29 11.39 8.94
C PHE A 130 18.45 12.37 9.20
N HIS A 131 18.45 13.05 10.35
CA HIS A 131 19.58 13.91 10.71
C HIS A 131 20.86 13.11 10.88
N TRP A 132 20.76 11.92 11.49
CA TRP A 132 21.88 11.02 11.69
C TRP A 132 22.46 10.51 10.36
N GLN A 133 21.61 9.99 9.46
CA GLN A 133 22.06 9.45 8.17
C GLN A 133 22.63 10.55 7.25
N LYS A 134 22.27 11.83 7.43
CA LYS A 134 22.75 12.92 6.57
C LYS A 134 24.27 13.00 6.59
N LEU A 135 24.89 12.84 7.75
CA LEU A 135 26.35 12.86 7.91
C LEU A 135 27.01 11.68 7.17
N LEU A 136 26.37 10.51 7.17
CA LEU A 136 26.84 9.35 6.40
C LEU A 136 26.66 9.59 4.89
N LEU A 137 25.52 10.15 4.48
CA LEU A 137 25.21 10.47 3.08
C LEU A 137 26.17 11.53 2.51
N GLU A 138 26.62 12.50 3.31
CA GLU A 138 27.64 13.49 2.90
C GLU A 138 29.00 12.85 2.56
N LYS A 139 29.28 11.65 3.09
CA LYS A 139 30.51 10.89 2.80
C LYS A 139 30.35 9.90 1.64
N LEU A 140 29.11 9.52 1.33
CA LEU A 140 28.78 8.60 0.24
C LEU A 140 28.64 9.35 -1.09
N SER A 141 29.30 8.84 -2.13
CA SER A 141 29.02 9.23 -3.51
C SER A 141 27.84 8.41 -4.03
N LEU A 142 26.66 9.03 -4.07
CA LEU A 142 25.42 8.37 -4.52
C LEU A 142 25.45 7.91 -5.99
N GLU A 143 26.41 8.37 -6.79
CA GLU A 143 26.55 7.96 -8.19
C GLU A 143 27.14 6.54 -8.33
N THR A 144 27.98 6.12 -7.38
CA THR A 144 28.70 4.84 -7.44
C THR A 144 28.46 3.95 -6.22
N GLN A 145 27.67 4.42 -5.25
CA GLN A 145 27.39 3.71 -4.02
C GLN A 145 25.88 3.59 -3.81
N PHE A 146 25.46 2.40 -3.39
CA PHE A 146 24.11 2.13 -2.95
C PHE A 146 23.93 2.59 -1.50
N PHE A 147 22.78 3.17 -1.18
CA PHE A 147 22.32 3.42 0.19
C PHE A 147 20.84 3.09 0.31
N GLY A 148 20.49 2.27 1.29
CA GLY A 148 19.12 1.89 1.62
C GLY A 148 18.91 1.96 3.13
N ARG A 149 17.79 2.56 3.55
CA ARG A 149 17.30 2.51 4.93
C ARG A 149 15.88 2.01 4.97
N CYS A 150 15.61 1.05 5.84
CA CYS A 150 14.26 0.63 6.19
C CYS A 150 14.15 0.58 7.71
N GLN A 151 13.34 1.47 8.28
CA GLN A 151 13.23 1.65 9.73
C GLN A 151 14.61 1.84 10.38
N ASN A 152 15.05 0.88 11.17
CA ASN A 152 16.32 0.83 11.89
C ASN A 152 17.43 0.04 11.19
N GLN A 153 17.16 -0.54 10.03
CA GLN A 153 18.16 -1.24 9.23
C GLN A 153 18.71 -0.30 8.16
N ILE A 154 20.03 -0.26 8.03
CA ILE A 154 20.76 0.51 7.02
C ILE A 154 21.67 -0.46 6.26
N CYS A 155 21.67 -0.37 4.93
CA CYS A 155 22.56 -1.12 4.04
C CYS A 155 23.14 -0.16 3.00
N PHE A 156 24.45 -0.17 2.84
CA PHE A 156 25.12 0.64 1.83
C PHE A 156 26.41 -0.01 1.37
N THR A 157 26.91 0.42 0.22
CA THR A 157 28.23 0.02 -0.30
C THR A 157 29.27 1.06 0.06
N TRP A 158 30.48 0.62 0.43
CA TRP A 158 31.57 1.50 0.82
C TRP A 158 32.78 1.33 -0.11
N ASN A 159 33.15 2.40 -0.81
CA ASN A 159 34.25 2.38 -1.79
C ASN A 159 35.59 2.90 -1.22
N ARG A 160 35.63 3.26 0.07
CA ARG A 160 36.86 3.71 0.75
C ARG A 160 37.40 2.64 1.68
N SER A 161 38.46 2.95 2.43
CA SER A 161 39.04 2.01 3.38
C SER A 161 38.05 1.64 4.48
N THR A 162 38.13 0.41 4.98
CA THR A 162 37.37 -0.04 6.15
C THR A 162 37.74 0.76 7.39
N ASN A 163 38.99 1.21 7.54
CA ASN A 163 39.45 2.03 8.66
C ASN A 163 38.69 3.37 8.73
N GLU A 164 38.56 4.06 7.60
CA GLU A 164 37.81 5.32 7.53
C GLU A 164 36.34 5.12 7.92
N LEU A 165 35.74 3.99 7.52
CA LEU A 165 34.39 3.66 7.93
C LEU A 165 34.29 3.47 9.45
N HIS A 166 35.23 2.75 10.07
CA HIS A 166 35.26 2.57 11.52
C HIS A 166 35.44 3.90 12.26
N GLU A 167 36.29 4.80 11.77
CA GLU A 167 36.48 6.13 12.37
C GLU A 167 35.19 6.98 12.35
N ILE A 168 34.48 6.97 11.22
CA ILE A 168 33.19 7.64 11.07
C ILE A 168 32.17 7.09 12.07
N LEU A 169 32.09 5.77 12.19
CA LEU A 169 31.15 5.10 13.09
C LEU A 169 31.50 5.28 14.57
N GLN A 170 32.78 5.28 14.91
CA GLN A 170 33.24 5.60 16.26
C GLN A 170 32.91 7.03 16.64
N THR A 171 33.07 7.98 15.72
CA THR A 171 32.62 9.37 15.92
C THR A 171 31.13 9.41 16.21
N PHE A 172 30.31 8.68 15.45
CA PHE A 172 28.87 8.59 15.70
C PHE A 172 28.53 7.95 17.06
N GLY A 173 29.22 6.87 17.43
CA GLY A 173 29.03 6.23 18.73
C GLY A 173 29.38 7.14 19.90
N ARG A 174 30.36 8.03 19.75
CA ARG A 174 30.74 9.03 20.76
C ARG A 174 29.71 10.15 20.90
N GLU A 175 29.16 10.64 19.78
CA GLU A 175 28.13 11.68 19.80
C GLU A 175 26.80 11.18 20.38
N HIS A 176 26.52 9.88 20.23
CA HIS A 176 25.29 9.25 20.69
C HIS A 176 25.56 7.96 21.46
N SER A 177 26.12 8.11 22.67
CA SER A 177 26.51 7.00 23.56
C SER A 177 25.39 6.01 23.93
N ASN A 178 24.13 6.34 23.62
CA ASN A 178 22.95 5.52 23.92
C ASN A 178 22.47 4.70 22.72
N ILE A 179 23.17 4.79 21.58
CA ILE A 179 22.83 4.05 20.36
C ILE A 179 23.91 3.00 20.13
N GLU A 180 23.52 1.74 20.21
CA GLU A 180 24.36 0.61 19.85
C GLU A 180 24.17 0.29 18.36
N PHE A 181 25.29 0.14 17.65
CA PHE A 181 25.29 -0.27 16.26
C PHE A 181 25.75 -1.73 16.17
N ASP A 182 24.87 -2.60 15.71
CA ASP A 182 25.26 -3.92 15.24
C ASP A 182 25.66 -3.80 13.77
N MET A 183 26.94 -4.02 13.48
CA MET A 183 27.51 -3.82 12.15
C MET A 183 28.08 -5.12 11.59
N LYS A 184 27.67 -5.42 10.36
CA LYS A 184 28.26 -6.48 9.54
C LYS A 184 28.84 -5.88 8.26
N ILE A 185 30.16 -5.99 8.09
CA ILE A 185 30.86 -5.61 6.87
C ILE A 185 31.27 -6.90 6.16
N ASP A 186 30.76 -7.11 4.95
CA ASP A 186 31.04 -8.32 4.18
C ASP A 186 30.81 -8.04 2.69
N SER A 187 31.38 -8.90 1.85
CA SER A 187 31.06 -9.05 0.43
C SER A 187 29.61 -9.48 0.20
N SER A 188 28.97 -10.11 1.19
CA SER A 188 27.56 -10.51 1.13
C SER A 188 26.80 -10.17 2.41
N VAL A 189 25.68 -9.48 2.27
CA VAL A 189 24.86 -9.03 3.39
C VAL A 189 23.38 -9.31 3.14
N GLN A 190 22.65 -9.54 4.23
CA GLN A 190 21.21 -9.59 4.21
C GLN A 190 20.66 -8.18 4.49
N PHE A 191 19.71 -7.75 3.68
CA PHE A 191 18.94 -6.55 3.94
C PHE A 191 17.45 -6.84 3.68
N LEU A 192 16.64 -6.83 4.73
CA LEU A 192 15.24 -7.26 4.68
C LEU A 192 15.12 -8.70 4.11
N ASP A 193 14.27 -8.87 3.10
CA ASP A 193 14.02 -10.13 2.37
C ASP A 193 14.95 -10.30 1.15
N VAL A 194 16.07 -9.59 1.10
CA VAL A 194 17.03 -9.62 -0.01
C VAL A 194 18.41 -9.98 0.50
N HIS A 195 19.05 -10.92 -0.18
CA HIS A 195 20.47 -11.21 -0.02
C HIS A 195 21.22 -10.47 -1.11
N VAL A 196 22.13 -9.59 -0.72
CA VAL A 196 22.94 -8.76 -1.60
C VAL A 196 24.38 -9.27 -1.54
N SER A 197 24.98 -9.52 -2.70
CA SER A 197 26.37 -9.93 -2.83
C SER A 197 27.10 -9.01 -3.82
N ASN A 198 28.30 -8.58 -3.48
CA ASN A 198 29.16 -7.79 -4.34
C ASN A 198 30.23 -8.68 -4.96
N TYR A 199 30.18 -8.83 -6.28
CA TYR A 199 31.23 -9.47 -7.06
C TYR A 199 31.91 -8.41 -7.93
N HIS A 200 33.15 -8.06 -7.56
CA HIS A 200 34.00 -7.13 -8.30
C HIS A 200 33.33 -5.78 -8.64
N GLY A 201 32.58 -5.22 -7.70
CA GLY A 201 31.89 -3.93 -7.87
C GLY A 201 30.49 -4.06 -8.47
N THR A 202 30.07 -5.26 -8.89
CA THR A 202 28.72 -5.51 -9.37
C THR A 202 27.88 -6.15 -8.26
N LEU A 203 26.73 -5.57 -7.97
CA LEU A 203 25.79 -6.10 -6.99
C LEU A 203 24.87 -7.15 -7.63
N PHE A 204 24.85 -8.33 -7.03
CA PHE A 204 23.92 -9.41 -7.32
C PHE A 204 22.96 -9.56 -6.16
N THR A 205 21.69 -9.66 -6.47
CA THR A 205 20.63 -9.80 -5.48
C THR A 205 19.85 -11.08 -5.73
N ARG A 206 19.39 -11.68 -4.64
CA ARG A 206 18.46 -12.83 -4.65
C ARG A 206 17.50 -12.71 -3.47
N VAL A 207 16.41 -13.45 -3.54
CA VAL A 207 15.47 -13.56 -2.41
C VAL A 207 16.18 -14.16 -1.20
N TYR A 208 16.08 -13.49 -0.06
CA TYR A 208 16.48 -14.06 1.22
C TYR A 208 15.28 -14.70 1.92
N HIS A 209 15.59 -15.75 2.67
CA HIS A 209 14.65 -16.64 3.31
C HIS A 209 15.14 -16.93 4.72
N ASP A 210 14.54 -16.31 5.73
CA ASP A 210 14.92 -16.57 7.11
C ASP A 210 14.55 -18.01 7.51
N SER A 211 15.56 -18.78 7.93
CA SER A 211 15.40 -20.18 8.38
C SER A 211 14.57 -20.30 9.65
N ASN A 212 14.53 -19.24 10.46
CA ASN A 212 13.80 -19.21 11.73
C ASN A 212 12.36 -18.74 11.56
N SER A 213 12.02 -18.14 10.42
CA SER A 213 10.66 -17.74 10.12
C SER A 213 9.86 -18.95 9.62
N GLN A 214 8.82 -19.34 10.36
CA GLN A 214 7.91 -20.38 9.89
C GLN A 214 7.08 -19.80 8.73
N LYS A 215 7.42 -20.19 7.51
CA LYS A 215 6.79 -19.70 6.29
C LYS A 215 5.45 -20.39 6.09
N TYR A 216 4.46 -19.95 6.84
CA TYR A 216 3.07 -20.30 6.55
C TYR A 216 2.67 -19.61 5.24
N THR A 217 2.93 -20.27 4.12
CA THR A 217 2.10 -20.10 2.92
C THR A 217 0.67 -20.42 3.28
N LEU A 218 -0.28 -19.71 2.66
CA LEU A 218 -1.70 -20.00 2.79
C LEU A 218 -1.92 -21.48 2.40
N PRO A 219 -2.14 -22.41 3.35
CA PRO A 219 -2.26 -23.82 2.99
C PRO A 219 -3.50 -23.97 2.10
N TYR A 220 -3.47 -24.91 1.15
CA TYR A 220 -4.58 -25.14 0.23
C TYR A 220 -5.72 -25.86 0.95
N VAL A 221 -6.31 -25.17 1.93
CA VAL A 221 -7.38 -25.63 2.81
C VAL A 221 -8.67 -24.90 2.52
N VAL A 222 -9.78 -25.54 2.88
CA VAL A 222 -11.13 -24.99 2.79
C VAL A 222 -11.20 -23.69 3.59
N GLY A 223 -11.69 -22.61 2.97
CA GLY A 223 -11.88 -21.30 3.59
C GLY A 223 -11.24 -20.14 2.82
N ASN A 224 -10.22 -20.41 2.00
CA ASN A 224 -9.59 -19.40 1.16
C ASN A 224 -10.05 -19.50 -0.30
N SER A 225 -10.28 -18.35 -0.94
CA SER A 225 -10.69 -18.34 -2.35
C SER A 225 -9.55 -18.82 -3.25
N LYS A 226 -9.86 -19.53 -4.34
CA LYS A 226 -8.88 -19.86 -5.41
C LYS A 226 -8.14 -18.60 -5.91
N ARG A 227 -8.81 -17.45 -5.85
CA ARG A 227 -8.24 -16.14 -6.18
C ARG A 227 -7.13 -15.74 -5.21
N ALA A 228 -7.30 -15.92 -3.90
CA ALA A 228 -6.28 -15.62 -2.91
C ALA A 228 -5.01 -16.46 -3.13
N HIS A 229 -5.17 -17.77 -3.33
CA HIS A 229 -4.08 -18.69 -3.67
C HIS A 229 -3.35 -18.28 -4.96
N SER A 230 -4.10 -17.93 -6.01
CA SER A 230 -3.52 -17.45 -7.27
C SER A 230 -2.78 -16.12 -7.11
N HIS A 231 -3.28 -15.20 -6.30
CA HIS A 231 -2.63 -13.91 -6.06
C HIS A 231 -1.35 -14.09 -5.27
N TRP A 232 -1.33 -14.97 -4.28
CA TRP A 232 -0.14 -15.24 -3.50
C TRP A 232 1.01 -15.73 -4.38
N LEU A 233 0.82 -16.79 -5.16
CA LEU A 233 1.88 -17.35 -6.00
C LEU A 233 2.34 -16.34 -7.07
N ARG A 234 1.39 -15.63 -7.69
CA ARG A 234 1.73 -14.55 -8.64
C ARG A 234 2.57 -13.46 -7.98
N SER A 235 2.22 -13.04 -6.77
CA SER A 235 2.94 -11.98 -6.04
C SER A 235 4.33 -12.45 -5.63
N ALA A 236 4.47 -13.72 -5.23
CA ALA A 236 5.75 -14.33 -4.93
C ALA A 236 6.67 -14.40 -6.16
N LEU A 237 6.15 -14.76 -7.33
CA LEU A 237 6.91 -14.74 -8.59
C LEU A 237 7.29 -13.32 -9.01
N ILE A 238 6.39 -12.35 -8.89
CA ILE A 238 6.70 -10.93 -9.13
C ILE A 238 7.84 -10.48 -8.21
N ARG A 239 7.77 -10.83 -6.92
CA ARG A 239 8.83 -10.52 -5.95
C ARG A 239 10.15 -11.18 -6.35
N ALA A 240 10.13 -12.44 -6.75
CA ALA A 240 11.31 -13.18 -7.19
C ALA A 240 12.01 -12.48 -8.37
N VAL A 241 11.25 -12.13 -9.42
CA VAL A 241 11.82 -11.39 -10.56
C VAL A 241 12.38 -10.04 -10.10
N ARG A 242 11.67 -9.30 -9.24
CA ARG A 242 12.16 -7.98 -8.76
C ARG A 242 13.46 -8.07 -7.96
N TYR A 243 13.69 -9.17 -7.26
CA TYR A 243 14.82 -9.32 -6.33
C TYR A 243 15.98 -10.07 -6.95
N CYS A 244 15.77 -10.96 -7.91
CA CYS A 244 16.83 -11.75 -8.50
C CYS A 244 17.48 -11.01 -9.68
N THR A 245 18.81 -10.81 -9.62
CA THR A 245 19.55 -10.22 -10.76
C THR A 245 19.79 -11.24 -11.87
N SER A 246 20.02 -12.50 -11.51
CA SER A 246 20.30 -13.56 -12.47
C SER A 246 19.10 -14.47 -12.71
N VAL A 247 19.02 -15.02 -13.93
CA VAL A 247 18.04 -16.06 -14.28
C VAL A 247 18.22 -17.31 -13.43
N TYR A 248 19.46 -17.60 -13.01
CA TYR A 248 19.77 -18.72 -12.14
C TYR A 248 19.11 -18.55 -10.77
N ASP A 249 19.33 -17.42 -10.10
CA ASP A 249 18.74 -17.13 -8.78
C ASP A 249 17.21 -17.08 -8.85
N PHE A 250 16.66 -16.51 -9.93
CA PHE A 250 15.21 -16.53 -10.15
C PHE A 250 14.66 -17.95 -10.30
N ASN A 251 15.35 -18.83 -11.05
CA ASN A 251 14.92 -20.20 -11.22
C ASN A 251 14.99 -21.00 -9.92
N GLN A 252 16.03 -20.80 -9.11
CA GLN A 252 16.11 -21.39 -7.78
C GLN A 252 14.93 -20.95 -6.90
N GLU A 253 14.60 -19.66 -6.89
CA GLU A 253 13.43 -19.15 -6.17
C GLU A 253 12.12 -19.71 -6.74
N ARG A 254 11.98 -19.83 -8.06
CA ARG A 254 10.80 -20.41 -8.71
C ARG A 254 10.59 -21.86 -8.27
N PHE A 255 11.64 -22.68 -8.30
CA PHE A 255 11.59 -24.07 -7.84
C PHE A 255 11.25 -24.15 -6.35
N TYR A 256 11.84 -23.27 -5.54
CA TYR A 256 11.51 -23.15 -4.12
C TYR A 256 10.02 -22.84 -3.91
N LEU A 257 9.45 -21.90 -4.65
CA LEU A 257 8.02 -21.53 -4.57
C LEU A 257 7.11 -22.67 -5.04
N GLN A 258 7.47 -23.39 -6.10
CA GLN A 258 6.75 -24.58 -6.55
C GLN A 258 6.73 -25.66 -5.47
N ALA A 259 7.90 -26.03 -4.95
CA ALA A 259 8.02 -27.02 -3.88
C ALA A 259 7.22 -26.61 -2.64
N THR A 260 7.28 -25.32 -2.26
CA THR A 260 6.52 -24.77 -1.15
C THR A 260 5.02 -24.92 -1.38
N CYS A 261 4.49 -24.58 -2.55
CA CYS A 261 3.08 -24.79 -2.89
C CYS A 261 2.69 -26.28 -2.76
N LEU A 262 3.47 -27.18 -3.34
CA LEU A 262 3.16 -28.62 -3.31
C LEU A 262 3.11 -29.17 -1.88
N VAL A 263 4.10 -28.81 -1.05
CA VAL A 263 4.14 -29.18 0.38
C VAL A 263 2.94 -28.62 1.16
N ASN A 264 2.37 -27.50 0.71
CA ASN A 264 1.19 -26.87 1.31
C ASN A 264 -0.14 -27.36 0.70
N GLY A 265 -0.12 -28.47 -0.06
CA GLY A 265 -1.32 -29.16 -0.54
C GLY A 265 -1.92 -28.61 -1.84
N TYR A 266 -1.21 -27.73 -2.54
CA TYR A 266 -1.63 -27.27 -3.87
C TYR A 266 -1.43 -28.41 -4.88
N SER A 267 -2.38 -28.57 -5.82
CA SER A 267 -2.21 -29.58 -6.88
C SER A 267 -1.13 -29.17 -7.87
N LEU A 268 -0.47 -30.15 -8.48
CA LEU A 268 0.55 -29.91 -9.49
C LEU A 268 -0.02 -29.13 -10.68
N GLU A 269 -1.21 -29.51 -11.14
CA GLU A 269 -1.90 -28.85 -12.26
C GLU A 269 -2.19 -27.38 -11.95
N PHE A 270 -2.56 -27.06 -10.70
CA PHE A 270 -2.77 -25.68 -10.29
C PHE A 270 -1.46 -24.88 -10.37
N VAL A 271 -0.37 -25.42 -9.81
CA VAL A 271 0.93 -24.74 -9.78
C VAL A 271 1.45 -24.52 -11.20
N ASP A 272 1.44 -25.55 -12.03
CA ASP A 272 1.91 -25.50 -13.42
C ASP A 272 1.08 -24.52 -14.25
N HIS A 273 -0.25 -24.59 -14.15
CA HIS A 273 -1.13 -23.65 -14.84
C HIS A 273 -0.84 -22.19 -14.45
N ARG A 274 -0.59 -21.93 -13.16
CA ARG A 274 -0.32 -20.57 -12.68
C ARG A 274 1.05 -20.05 -13.09
N ILE A 275 2.06 -20.91 -13.12
CA ILE A 275 3.40 -20.55 -13.57
C ILE A 275 3.40 -20.31 -15.07
N HIS A 276 2.80 -21.20 -15.86
CA HIS A 276 2.65 -21.01 -17.29
C HIS A 276 1.91 -19.70 -17.59
N HIS A 277 0.77 -19.45 -16.93
CA HIS A 277 0.04 -18.20 -17.07
C HIS A 277 0.90 -16.96 -16.72
N PHE A 278 1.77 -17.03 -15.69
CA PHE A 278 2.67 -15.93 -15.35
C PHE A 278 3.63 -15.61 -16.51
N PHE A 279 4.31 -16.61 -17.05
CA PHE A 279 5.24 -16.40 -18.17
C PHE A 279 4.53 -15.96 -19.45
N THR A 280 3.37 -16.53 -19.76
CA THR A 280 2.56 -16.10 -20.92
C THR A 280 2.09 -14.65 -20.76
N TYR A 281 1.71 -14.22 -19.56
CA TYR A 281 1.28 -12.85 -19.31
C TYR A 281 2.40 -11.82 -19.55
N PHE A 282 3.65 -12.18 -19.26
CA PHE A 282 4.81 -11.32 -19.45
C PHE A 282 5.60 -11.61 -20.74
N ASP A 283 5.03 -12.40 -21.65
CA ASP A 283 5.65 -12.79 -22.92
C ASP A 283 7.06 -13.39 -22.77
N ALA A 284 7.19 -14.29 -21.80
CA ALA A 284 8.47 -14.87 -21.38
C ALA A 284 8.39 -16.41 -21.29
N THR A 285 7.58 -17.05 -22.13
CA THR A 285 7.38 -18.51 -22.13
C THR A 285 8.65 -19.28 -22.48
N SER A 286 9.58 -18.68 -23.22
CA SER A 286 10.92 -19.22 -23.54
C SER A 286 11.71 -19.63 -22.28
N LEU A 287 11.53 -18.89 -21.17
CA LEU A 287 12.20 -19.14 -19.88
C LEU A 287 11.70 -20.39 -19.14
N LEU A 288 10.61 -21.01 -19.59
CA LEU A 288 10.17 -22.30 -19.04
C LEU A 288 11.11 -23.43 -19.46
N SER A 289 11.60 -23.40 -20.69
CA SER A 289 12.43 -24.45 -21.29
C SER A 289 13.92 -24.17 -21.24
N VAL A 290 14.33 -22.90 -21.35
CA VAL A 290 15.75 -22.52 -21.48
C VAL A 290 16.08 -21.40 -20.49
N SER A 291 17.10 -21.61 -19.68
CA SER A 291 17.68 -20.57 -18.83
C SER A 291 18.51 -19.62 -19.68
N ASN A 292 17.95 -18.47 -20.04
CA ASN A 292 18.63 -17.44 -20.82
C ASN A 292 18.56 -16.09 -20.06
N GLN A 293 19.72 -15.48 -19.80
CA GLN A 293 19.80 -14.22 -19.08
C GLN A 293 19.20 -13.05 -19.88
N ASP A 294 19.38 -12.99 -21.21
CA ASP A 294 18.85 -11.91 -22.04
C ASP A 294 17.31 -11.89 -22.06
N GLU A 295 16.71 -13.08 -22.14
CA GLU A 295 15.25 -13.27 -22.04
C GLU A 295 14.74 -12.92 -20.64
N TYR A 296 15.50 -13.27 -19.60
CA TYR A 296 15.19 -12.87 -18.23
C TYR A 296 15.26 -11.36 -18.03
N ASP A 297 16.24 -10.67 -18.62
CA ASP A 297 16.36 -9.22 -18.55
C ASP A 297 15.20 -8.51 -19.29
N LYS A 298 14.67 -9.10 -20.36
CA LYS A 298 13.41 -8.64 -21.00
C LYS A 298 12.22 -8.79 -20.06
N LEU A 299 12.05 -9.96 -19.43
CA LEU A 299 11.02 -10.20 -18.42
C LEU A 299 11.13 -9.19 -17.27
N HIS A 300 12.34 -8.99 -16.74
CA HIS A 300 12.62 -8.07 -15.65
C HIS A 300 12.22 -6.64 -16.00
N ARG A 301 12.67 -6.13 -17.17
CA ARG A 301 12.28 -4.79 -17.65
C ARG A 301 10.77 -4.67 -17.82
N ARG A 302 10.12 -5.64 -18.49
CA ARG A 302 8.67 -5.62 -18.70
C ARG A 302 7.91 -5.60 -17.38
N LEU A 303 8.37 -6.36 -16.39
CA LEU A 303 7.77 -6.38 -15.05
C LEU A 303 7.93 -5.02 -14.35
N MET A 304 9.11 -4.39 -14.43
CA MET A 304 9.31 -3.07 -13.83
C MET A 304 8.43 -2.01 -14.48
N THR A 305 8.26 -2.05 -15.81
CA THR A 305 7.30 -1.20 -16.53
C THR A 305 5.87 -1.46 -16.04
N TYR A 306 5.45 -2.72 -15.95
CA TYR A 306 4.13 -3.10 -15.45
C TYR A 306 3.88 -2.57 -14.02
N ILE A 307 4.86 -2.66 -13.13
CA ILE A 307 4.74 -2.14 -11.76
C ILE A 307 4.58 -0.61 -11.77
N GLY A 308 5.34 0.08 -12.64
CA GLY A 308 5.19 1.52 -12.88
C GLY A 308 3.78 1.88 -13.35
N GLU A 309 3.29 1.21 -14.39
CA GLU A 309 1.93 1.38 -14.94
C GLU A 309 0.86 1.16 -13.85
N GLN A 310 1.00 0.13 -13.01
CA GLN A 310 0.06 -0.12 -11.90
C GLN A 310 0.09 1.01 -10.86
N LYS A 311 1.28 1.53 -10.53
CA LYS A 311 1.42 2.64 -9.58
C LYS A 311 0.78 3.91 -10.12
N GLU A 312 1.04 4.25 -11.38
CA GLU A 312 0.43 5.39 -12.06
C GLU A 312 -1.09 5.26 -12.13
N TYR A 313 -1.59 4.08 -12.50
CA TYR A 313 -3.01 3.77 -12.51
C TYR A 313 -3.65 3.99 -11.12
N HIS A 314 -2.98 3.54 -10.06
CA HIS A 314 -3.44 3.77 -8.69
C HIS A 314 -3.41 5.24 -8.27
N LEU A 315 -2.37 5.99 -8.64
CA LEU A 315 -2.28 7.43 -8.35
C LEU A 315 -3.37 8.20 -9.09
N LYS A 316 -3.58 7.91 -10.38
CA LYS A 316 -4.66 8.50 -11.17
C LYS A 316 -6.03 8.21 -10.58
N ASN A 317 -6.29 6.96 -10.15
CA ASN A 317 -7.54 6.63 -9.49
C ASN A 317 -7.73 7.38 -8.17
N LYS A 318 -6.68 7.55 -7.36
CA LYS A 318 -6.74 8.35 -6.13
C LYS A 318 -7.02 9.84 -6.43
N GLU A 319 -6.45 10.38 -7.50
CA GLU A 319 -6.70 11.75 -7.92
C GLU A 319 -8.13 11.93 -8.42
N LEU A 320 -8.63 11.00 -9.25
CA LEU A 320 -10.03 10.98 -9.68
C LEU A 320 -10.98 10.87 -8.49
N GLU A 321 -10.65 10.06 -7.46
CA GLU A 321 -11.42 10.00 -6.22
C GLU A 321 -11.42 11.33 -5.47
N LYS A 322 -10.25 11.96 -5.32
CA LYS A 322 -10.13 13.27 -4.66
C LYS A 322 -10.95 14.35 -5.36
N ASN A 323 -11.04 14.28 -6.69
CA ASN A 323 -11.79 15.23 -7.52
C ASN A 323 -13.27 14.86 -7.66
N ASN A 324 -13.76 13.81 -6.99
CA ASN A 324 -15.10 13.23 -7.18
C ASN A 324 -15.40 12.84 -8.65
N GLN A 325 -14.36 12.54 -9.42
CA GLN A 325 -14.42 12.13 -10.82
C GLN A 325 -14.46 10.60 -10.99
N LEU A 326 -14.35 9.82 -9.91
CA LEU A 326 -14.45 8.37 -9.96
C LEU A 326 -15.79 7.88 -9.41
N ILE A 327 -16.61 7.27 -10.27
CA ILE A 327 -17.83 6.57 -9.86
C ILE A 327 -17.52 5.08 -9.76
N ARG A 328 -17.53 4.55 -8.53
CA ARG A 328 -17.38 3.11 -8.28
C ARG A 328 -18.77 2.47 -8.26
N LEU A 329 -19.09 1.68 -9.28
CA LEU A 329 -20.32 0.90 -9.32
C LEU A 329 -20.02 -0.53 -8.89
N ASN A 330 -20.60 -0.89 -7.74
CA ASN A 330 -20.56 -2.24 -7.22
C ASN A 330 -21.78 -3.02 -7.70
N TYR A 331 -21.58 -4.21 -8.25
CA TYR A 331 -22.69 -5.07 -8.65
C TYR A 331 -22.47 -6.52 -8.21
N LEU A 332 -23.57 -7.23 -7.97
CA LEU A 332 -23.54 -8.68 -7.72
C LEU A 332 -23.50 -9.39 -9.07
N HIS A 333 -22.51 -10.27 -9.25
CA HIS A 333 -22.38 -11.09 -10.45
C HIS A 333 -22.53 -12.55 -10.07
N GLU A 334 -23.70 -13.12 -10.32
CA GLU A 334 -24.04 -14.48 -9.89
C GLU A 334 -23.67 -15.55 -10.91
N PHE A 335 -23.89 -15.30 -12.21
CA PHE A 335 -23.67 -16.29 -13.27
C PHE A 335 -23.17 -15.65 -14.58
N GLY A 336 -22.46 -16.44 -15.41
CA GLY A 336 -21.98 -16.03 -16.74
C GLY A 336 -20.49 -15.63 -16.84
N VAL A 337 -20.06 -15.25 -18.04
CA VAL A 337 -18.68 -14.80 -18.31
C VAL A 337 -18.54 -13.34 -17.88
N LYS A 338 -17.94 -13.12 -16.70
CA LYS A 338 -17.77 -11.78 -16.10
C LYS A 338 -17.17 -10.74 -17.04
N HIS A 339 -16.20 -11.14 -17.88
CA HIS A 339 -15.57 -10.21 -18.81
C HIS A 339 -16.57 -9.67 -19.83
N GLU A 340 -17.43 -10.53 -20.36
CA GLU A 340 -18.45 -10.19 -21.33
C GLU A 340 -19.55 -9.33 -20.71
N PHE A 341 -20.01 -9.69 -19.51
CA PHE A 341 -20.95 -8.85 -18.75
C PHE A 341 -20.37 -7.46 -18.50
N ASN A 342 -19.12 -7.35 -18.04
CA ASN A 342 -18.44 -6.07 -17.84
C ASN A 342 -18.35 -5.25 -19.12
N LYS A 343 -18.12 -5.90 -20.26
CA LYS A 343 -18.05 -5.24 -21.57
C LYS A 343 -19.42 -4.66 -21.93
N GLN A 344 -20.48 -5.47 -21.86
CA GLN A 344 -21.84 -5.03 -22.17
C GLN A 344 -22.33 -3.94 -21.21
N LEU A 345 -22.07 -4.07 -19.91
CA LEU A 345 -22.44 -3.06 -18.91
C LEU A 345 -21.70 -1.74 -19.18
N LYS A 346 -20.40 -1.78 -19.53
CA LYS A 346 -19.68 -0.58 -19.96
C LYS A 346 -20.28 0.04 -21.22
N GLU A 347 -20.67 -0.77 -22.19
CA GLU A 347 -21.32 -0.28 -23.41
C GLU A 347 -22.66 0.40 -23.09
N ILE A 348 -23.51 -0.21 -22.27
CA ILE A 348 -24.78 0.35 -21.80
C ILE A 348 -24.55 1.68 -21.07
N LEU A 349 -23.62 1.69 -20.12
CA LEU A 349 -23.30 2.90 -19.36
C LEU A 349 -22.75 4.00 -20.27
N SER A 350 -21.85 3.65 -21.20
CA SER A 350 -21.30 4.62 -22.14
C SER A 350 -22.37 5.20 -23.06
N LYS A 351 -23.31 4.39 -23.55
CA LYS A 351 -24.41 4.87 -24.40
C LYS A 351 -25.37 5.80 -23.63
N ASN A 352 -25.74 5.43 -22.41
CA ASN A 352 -26.74 6.19 -21.64
C ASN A 352 -26.17 7.40 -20.89
N LEU A 353 -24.87 7.42 -20.58
CA LEU A 353 -24.23 8.56 -19.90
C LEU A 353 -23.68 9.62 -20.87
N VAL A 354 -23.51 9.25 -22.14
CA VAL A 354 -23.06 10.17 -23.21
C VAL A 354 -24.22 10.91 -23.87
N ASP A 355 -25.48 10.65 -23.48
CA ASP A 355 -26.64 11.34 -24.04
C ASP A 355 -26.78 12.80 -23.53
N LYS A 356 -25.99 13.65 -24.20
CA LYS A 356 -26.20 15.01 -24.71
C LYS A 356 -26.62 16.19 -23.84
N ASN A 357 -26.98 16.09 -22.56
CA ASN A 357 -27.25 17.30 -21.75
C ASN A 357 -26.74 17.28 -20.30
N ALA A 358 -25.97 16.28 -19.92
CA ALA A 358 -25.49 16.18 -18.54
C ALA A 358 -24.12 16.87 -18.35
N PRO A 359 -23.87 17.55 -17.21
CA PRO A 359 -22.56 18.12 -16.83
C PRO A 359 -21.42 17.07 -16.76
N PHE A 360 -21.72 15.79 -17.00
CA PHE A 360 -20.84 14.64 -16.95
C PHE A 360 -19.70 14.66 -17.98
N ILE A 361 -19.94 15.16 -19.20
CA ILE A 361 -18.90 15.18 -20.25
C ILE A 361 -17.83 16.25 -19.95
N LYS A 362 -18.21 17.36 -19.31
CA LYS A 362 -17.25 18.42 -18.91
C LYS A 362 -16.33 17.98 -17.76
N GLN A 363 -16.72 17.00 -16.97
CA GLN A 363 -16.00 16.61 -15.74
C GLN A 363 -15.10 15.37 -15.88
N GLN A 364 -14.96 14.77 -17.07
CA GLN A 364 -14.12 13.57 -17.29
C GLN A 364 -14.35 12.45 -16.26
N LEU A 365 -15.62 12.15 -15.96
CA LEU A 365 -15.98 11.11 -14.99
C LEU A 365 -15.55 9.73 -15.49
N MET A 366 -14.82 9.00 -14.64
CA MET A 366 -14.41 7.62 -14.89
C MET A 366 -15.29 6.67 -14.08
N ILE A 367 -15.84 5.64 -14.74
CA ILE A 367 -16.65 4.62 -14.08
C ILE A 367 -15.80 3.38 -13.86
N ASN A 368 -15.67 2.97 -12.60
CA ASN A 368 -15.01 1.73 -12.23
C ASN A 368 -16.07 0.71 -11.81
N LEU A 369 -16.11 -0.42 -12.51
CA LEU A 369 -17.02 -1.51 -12.22
C LEU A 369 -16.32 -2.52 -11.30
N SER A 370 -16.86 -2.74 -10.11
CA SER A 370 -16.39 -3.76 -9.18
C SER A 370 -17.49 -4.77 -8.87
N THR A 371 -17.14 -6.05 -8.86
CA THR A 371 -18.06 -7.11 -8.45
C THR A 371 -17.97 -7.31 -6.94
N ILE A 372 -19.11 -7.26 -6.27
CA ILE A 372 -19.24 -7.81 -4.91
C ILE A 372 -19.56 -9.29 -5.10
N HIS A 373 -18.74 -10.15 -4.49
CA HIS A 373 -19.11 -11.56 -4.36
C HIS A 373 -19.87 -11.69 -3.05
N GLN A 374 -21.16 -12.00 -3.12
CA GLN A 374 -21.79 -12.64 -1.98
C GLN A 374 -21.11 -14.00 -1.83
N TYR A 375 -20.38 -14.20 -0.74
CA TYR A 375 -20.02 -15.55 -0.34
C TYR A 375 -21.35 -16.29 -0.20
N SER A 376 -21.64 -17.15 -1.17
CA SER A 376 -22.89 -17.90 -1.26
C SER A 376 -23.16 -18.58 0.07
N LEU A 377 -24.43 -18.86 0.38
CA LEU A 377 -24.88 -19.75 1.46
C LEU A 377 -24.00 -21.00 1.69
N ASN A 378 -23.22 -21.46 0.71
CA ASN A 378 -22.17 -22.47 0.89
C ASN A 378 -21.11 -22.14 1.96
N SER A 379 -20.83 -20.88 2.32
CA SER A 379 -19.95 -20.58 3.46
C SER A 379 -20.64 -20.75 4.82
N LEU A 380 -21.98 -20.66 4.84
CA LEU A 380 -22.82 -21.00 6.01
C LEU A 380 -23.08 -22.51 6.09
N LEU A 381 -23.08 -23.22 4.95
CA LEU A 381 -23.35 -24.65 4.83
C LEU A 381 -22.07 -25.51 4.76
N SER A 382 -20.89 -24.91 4.59
CA SER A 382 -19.63 -25.63 4.70
C SER A 382 -19.39 -25.95 6.17
N GLN A 383 -19.79 -27.15 6.60
CA GLN A 383 -19.34 -27.69 7.87
C GLN A 383 -17.81 -27.64 7.91
N GLN A 384 -17.25 -27.12 9.00
CA GLN A 384 -15.82 -27.32 9.28
C GLN A 384 -15.57 -28.82 9.23
N LYS A 385 -14.62 -29.24 8.38
CA LYS A 385 -14.20 -30.64 8.32
C LYS A 385 -13.75 -31.03 9.73
N PRO A 386 -14.17 -32.21 10.26
CA PRO A 386 -13.67 -32.68 11.53
C PRO A 386 -12.14 -32.68 11.52
N SER A 387 -11.55 -32.22 12.62
CA SER A 387 -10.11 -32.22 12.82
C SER A 387 -9.56 -33.61 12.53
N HIS A 388 -8.64 -33.69 11.55
CA HIS A 388 -8.00 -34.95 11.23
C HIS A 388 -7.17 -35.39 12.45
N PRO A 389 -7.29 -36.64 12.93
CA PRO A 389 -6.62 -37.09 14.16
C PRO A 389 -5.08 -36.99 14.12
N LEU A 390 -4.49 -36.86 12.93
CA LEU A 390 -3.05 -36.63 12.75
C LEU A 390 -2.56 -35.25 13.25
N PHE A 391 -3.46 -34.29 13.46
CA PHE A 391 -3.11 -32.94 13.92
C PHE A 391 -3.51 -32.65 15.38
N ASN A 392 -4.16 -33.60 16.06
CA ASN A 392 -4.35 -33.53 17.51
C ASN A 392 -3.09 -34.06 18.21
N LYS A 393 -2.14 -33.15 18.48
CA LYS A 393 -1.08 -33.41 19.46
C LYS A 393 -1.69 -33.40 20.87
N GLU A 394 -2.33 -34.50 21.24
CA GLU A 394 -2.50 -34.84 22.64
C GLU A 394 -1.80 -36.17 22.93
N LYS A 395 -0.73 -36.07 23.72
CA LYS A 395 -0.11 -37.10 24.54
C LYS A 395 0.39 -38.36 23.81
N MET A 396 1.69 -38.35 23.53
CA MET A 396 2.50 -39.54 23.83
C MET A 396 3.63 -39.09 24.76
N PHE A 397 3.40 -39.31 26.06
CA PHE A 397 4.46 -39.63 26.99
C PHE A 397 4.87 -41.07 26.67
N PHE A 398 6.13 -41.27 26.27
CA PHE A 398 6.97 -42.37 26.70
C PHE A 398 8.41 -41.87 26.74
#